data_AF-A0A844DUL9-F1
#
_entry.id   AF-A0A844DUL9-F1
#
_cell.length_a   1.000
_cell.length_b   1.000
_cell.length_c   1.000
_cell.angle_alpha   90.00
_cell.angle_beta   90.00
_cell.angle_gamma   90.00
#
_symmetry.space_group_name_H-M   'P 1'
#
loop_
_entity.id
_entity.type
_entity.pdbx_description
1 polymer ?
#
loop_
_entity_poly.entity_id
_entity_poly.type
_entity_poly.pdbx_seq_one_letter_code
_entity_poly.pdbx_strand_id
1 'polypeptide(L)' 'MSFEKAKADLEEKGLGDHVVVLNESSATVAEAAHALGVEPASIAKTLLDELFCDSQSNAGNIDSVLQT' A
#
# COMPACT_ATOMS: atom_id res chain seq x y z
N MET A 1 -0.73 2.57 7.04
CA MET A 1 -0.26 1.52 6.10
C MET A 1 1.04 0.96 6.65
N SER A 2 1.23 -0.37 6.68
CA SER A 2 2.51 -1.01 7.05
C SER A 2 3.09 -1.76 5.85
N PHE A 3 4.41 -2.02 5.86
CA PHE A 3 5.11 -2.70 4.76
C PHE A 3 4.57 -4.11 4.52
N GLU A 4 4.27 -4.85 5.59
CA GLU A 4 3.80 -6.24 5.51
C GLU A 4 2.46 -6.35 4.78
N LYS A 5 1.53 -5.42 5.06
CA LYS A 5 0.25 -5.34 4.33
C LYS A 5 0.48 -5.06 2.85
N ALA A 6 1.22 -3.99 2.55
CA ALA A 6 1.49 -3.59 1.17
C ALA A 6 2.21 -4.69 0.37
N LYS A 7 3.11 -5.44 1.01
CA LYS A 7 3.79 -6.58 0.38
C LYS A 7 2.81 -7.71 0.08
N ALA A 8 1.96 -8.10 1.03
CA ALA A 8 0.94 -9.14 0.80
C ALA A 8 -0.02 -8.76 -0.33
N ASP A 9 -0.46 -7.50 -0.37
CA ASP A 9 -1.32 -6.96 -1.44
C ASP A 9 -0.67 -7.02 -2.84
N LEU A 10 0.67 -6.91 -2.92
CA LEU A 10 1.43 -7.01 -4.17
C LEU A 10 1.74 -8.46 -4.54
N GLU A 11 2.03 -9.32 -3.57
CA GLU A 11 2.21 -10.76 -3.76
C GLU A 11 0.94 -11.41 -4.33
N GLU A 12 -0.24 -11.08 -3.79
CA GLU A 12 -1.53 -11.55 -4.32
C GLU A 12 -1.74 -11.16 -5.78
N LYS A 13 -1.22 -10.00 -6.20
CA LYS A 13 -1.29 -9.49 -7.57
C LYS A 13 -0.19 -10.05 -8.50
N GLY A 14 0.67 -10.94 -8.00
CA GLY A 14 1.80 -11.48 -8.77
C GLY A 14 2.94 -10.49 -8.99
N LEU A 15 3.01 -9.42 -8.18
CA LEU A 15 4.04 -8.37 -8.25
C LEU A 15 5.07 -8.48 -7.11
N GLY A 16 5.05 -9.58 -6.34
CA GLY A 16 5.95 -9.78 -5.20
C GLY A 16 7.43 -9.66 -5.55
N ASP A 17 7.82 -10.18 -6.72
CA ASP A 17 9.20 -10.11 -7.22
C ASP A 17 9.67 -8.68 -7.54
N HIS A 18 8.74 -7.73 -7.67
CA HIS A 18 9.06 -6.31 -7.92
C HIS A 18 9.24 -5.52 -6.61
N VAL A 19 8.98 -6.12 -5.44
CA VAL A 19 9.14 -5.45 -4.14
C VAL A 19 10.60 -5.53 -3.70
N VAL A 20 11.25 -4.38 -3.60
CA VAL A 20 12.63 -4.27 -3.12
C VAL A 20 12.64 -3.64 -1.72
N VAL A 21 13.35 -4.28 -0.78
CA VAL A 21 13.60 -3.72 0.55
C VAL A 21 14.87 -2.91 0.50
N LEU A 22 14.76 -1.60 0.73
CA LEU A 22 15.89 -0.69 0.82
C LEU A 22 16.48 -0.74 2.23
N ASN A 23 17.81 -0.71 2.31
CA ASN A 23 18.53 -0.63 3.59
C ASN A 23 18.57 0.82 4.15
N GLU A 24 18.38 1.80 3.27
CA GLU A 24 18.30 3.22 3.60
C GLU A 24 16.84 3.73 3.60
N SER A 25 16.60 4.85 4.29
CA SER A 25 15.29 5.48 4.35
C SER A 25 14.82 5.90 2.95
N SER A 26 13.57 5.62 2.61
CA SER A 26 12.92 6.04 1.36
C SER A 26 11.75 6.99 1.61
N ALA A 27 11.79 7.74 2.71
CA ALA A 27 10.69 8.61 3.14
C ALA A 27 10.42 9.76 2.17
N THR A 28 11.45 10.23 1.48
CA THR A 28 11.33 11.27 0.45
C THR A 28 11.63 10.74 -0.94
N VAL A 29 11.11 11.44 -1.96
CA VAL A 29 11.34 11.14 -3.39
C VAL A 29 12.82 11.14 -3.72
N ALA A 30 13.57 12.12 -3.17
CA ALA A 30 14.99 12.25 -3.44
C ALA A 30 15.79 11.08 -2.85
N GLU A 31 15.46 10.66 -1.62
CA GLU A 31 16.11 9.50 -0.99
C GLU A 31 15.79 8.20 -1.74
N ALA A 32 14.53 7.95 -2.09
CA ALA A 32 14.15 6.76 -2.85
C ALA A 32 14.80 6.72 -4.24
N ALA A 33 14.87 7.87 -4.91
CA ALA A 33 15.53 8.01 -6.21
C ALA A 33 17.04 7.75 -6.11
N HIS A 34 17.68 8.27 -5.06
CA HIS A 34 19.09 8.04 -4.79
C HIS A 34 19.39 6.56 -4.52
N ALA A 35 18.61 5.92 -3.65
CA ALA A 35 18.76 4.52 -3.28
C ALA A 35 18.61 3.55 -4.48
N LEU A 36 17.77 3.92 -5.46
CA LEU A 36 17.52 3.12 -6.66
C LEU A 36 18.35 3.57 -7.87
N GLY A 37 19.08 4.69 -7.80
CA GLY A 37 19.83 5.27 -8.92
C GLY A 37 18.95 5.71 -10.09
N VAL A 38 17.72 6.16 -9.81
CA VAL A 38 16.74 6.60 -10.82
C VAL A 38 16.47 8.10 -10.72
N GLU A 39 15.85 8.66 -11.75
CA GLU A 39 15.39 10.05 -11.71
C GLU A 39 14.22 10.21 -10.71
N PRO A 40 14.14 11.32 -9.95
CA PRO A 40 13.05 11.57 -9.00
C PRO A 40 11.65 11.50 -9.62
N ALA A 41 11.53 11.82 -10.91
CA ALA A 41 10.28 11.74 -11.66
C ALA A 41 9.76 10.30 -11.84
N SER A 42 10.62 9.30 -11.68
CA SER A 42 10.26 7.88 -11.72
C SER A 42 9.68 7.37 -10.40
N ILE A 43 9.77 8.14 -9.31
CA ILE A 43 9.21 7.78 -8.00
C ILE A 43 7.81 8.36 -7.86
N ALA A 44 6.80 7.47 -7.80
CA ALA A 44 5.42 7.86 -7.58
C ALA A 44 5.15 8.21 -6.12
N LYS A 45 4.29 9.21 -5.88
CA LYS A 45 3.73 9.53 -4.56
C LYS A 45 2.27 9.11 -4.50
N THR A 46 1.89 8.38 -3.46
CA THR A 46 0.49 8.18 -3.13
C THR A 46 0.01 9.35 -2.29
N LEU A 47 -0.86 10.19 -2.85
CA LEU A 47 -1.55 11.26 -2.14
C LEU A 47 -3.01 10.85 -1.99
N LEU A 48 -3.56 11.01 -0.79
CA LEU A 48 -4.99 10.84 -0.53
C LEU A 48 -5.57 12.23 -0.32
N ASP A 49 -6.60 12.56 -1.09
CA ASP A 49 -7.40 13.77 -0.89
C ASP A 49 -8.59 13.41 0.01
N GLU A 50 -8.80 14.16 1.10
CA GLU A 50 -9.74 13.82 2.19
C GLU A 50 -11.20 13.68 1.75
N LEU A 51 -11.54 14.06 0.51
CA LEU A 51 -12.90 14.06 -0.01
C LEU A 51 -13.52 12.67 -0.24
N PHE A 52 -12.77 11.57 -0.09
CA PHE A 52 -13.25 10.21 -0.39
C PHE A 52 -13.48 9.32 0.84
N CYS A 53 -13.24 9.82 2.05
CA CYS A 53 -13.32 9.02 3.28
C CYS A 53 -14.69 9.15 3.97
N ASP A 54 -15.79 8.61 3.41
CA ASP A 54 -17.03 8.35 4.20
C ASP A 54 -18.13 7.53 3.47
N SER A 55 -17.83 6.39 2.82
CA SER A 55 -18.94 5.57 2.26
C SER A 55 -18.85 4.06 2.40
N GLN A 56 -17.88 3.53 3.16
CA GLN A 56 -17.88 2.09 3.46
C GLN A 56 -17.61 1.83 4.94
N SER A 57 -18.54 2.27 5.79
CA SER A 57 -18.65 1.73 7.14
C SER A 57 -19.92 0.88 7.22
N ASN A 58 -19.70 -0.39 7.55
CA ASN A 58 -20.66 -1.40 8.01
C ASN A 58 -21.41 -2.25 6.95
N ALA A 59 -20.70 -3.14 6.27
CA ALA A 59 -21.25 -4.45 5.90
C ALA A 59 -21.12 -5.41 7.09
N GLY A 60 -21.87 -5.13 8.16
CA GLY A 60 -21.96 -5.99 9.33
C GLY A 60 -22.84 -7.22 9.02
N ASN A 61 -22.18 -8.34 8.75
CA ASN A 61 -22.56 -9.71 9.09
C ASN A 61 -24.01 -9.92 9.59
N ILE A 62 -24.90 -10.42 8.73
CA ILE A 62 -26.21 -10.98 9.11
C ILE A 62 -26.28 -12.49 8.91
N ASP A 63 -25.21 -13.24 9.21
CA ASP A 63 -25.19 -14.70 9.03
C ASP A 63 -25.11 -15.50 10.35
N SER A 64 -25.54 -14.91 11.48
CA SER A 64 -25.58 -15.63 12.78
C SER A 64 -26.97 -15.73 13.44
N VAL A 65 -28.06 -15.59 12.68
CA VAL A 65 -29.41 -15.99 13.14
C VAL A 65 -29.93 -17.06 12.20
N LEU A 66 -29.50 -18.30 12.44
CA LEU A 66 -30.22 -19.57 12.20
C LEU A 66 -29.22 -20.74 12.16
N GLN A 67 -28.65 -21.10 13.31
CA GLN A 67 -28.26 -22.48 13.56
C GLN A 67 -28.74 -22.88 14.96
N THR A 68 -29.87 -23.60 14.93
CA THR A 68 -30.44 -24.59 15.88
C THR A 68 -30.54 -24.24 17.37
#